data_AF-A0A7D9KKX0-F1
#
_entry.id   AF-A0A7D9KKX0-F1
#
_cell.length_a   1.000
_cell.length_b   1.000
_cell.length_c   1.000
_cell.angle_alpha   90.00
_cell.angle_beta   90.00
_cell.angle_gamma   90.00
#
_symmetry.space_group_name_H-M   'P 1'
#
loop_
_entity.id
_entity.type
_entity.pdbx_description
1 polymer ?
#
loop_
_entity_poly.entity_id
_entity_poly.type
_entity_poly.pdbx_seq_one_letter_code
_entity_poly.pdbx_strand_id
1 'polypeptide(L)'
;MKNAGTIDELNAGLQQPSIGKILDAQGSLPSASSVSEKHRICDLLVRHILIDSVQFLINDMREGLETLGVLQAIQRNPEKFRELFIKEYLPKLDAEIVDLLFVPKLAEEGSNKRAAQEQAIVYWRDYLQDCM
;
A
#
# COMPACT_ATOMS: atom_id res chain seq x y z
N MET A 1 17.08 2.70 3.22
CA MET A 1 16.67 3.03 4.61
C MET A 1 16.23 1.82 5.43
N LYS A 2 15.19 1.05 5.05
CA LYS A 2 14.67 -0.07 5.87
C LYS A 2 15.71 -1.17 6.19
N ASN A 3 16.65 -1.39 5.25
CA ASN A 3 17.72 -2.39 5.34
C ASN A 3 19.11 -1.81 5.62
N ALA A 4 19.22 -0.53 6.02
CA ALA A 4 20.52 0.05 6.36
C ALA A 4 21.14 -0.71 7.54
N GLY A 5 22.34 -1.25 7.34
CA GLY A 5 23.09 -1.99 8.36
C GLY A 5 24.01 -1.09 9.18
N THR A 6 24.37 0.07 8.64
CA THR A 6 25.28 1.05 9.27
C THR A 6 24.64 2.42 9.41
N ILE A 7 25.21 3.25 10.29
CA ILE A 7 24.75 4.62 10.52
C ILE A 7 25.01 5.52 9.30
N ASP A 8 26.09 5.27 8.56
CA ASP A 8 26.45 6.01 7.35
C ASP A 8 25.48 5.72 6.21
N GLU A 9 25.09 4.45 6.03
CA GLU A 9 24.05 4.06 5.06
C GLU A 9 22.69 4.68 5.40
N LEU A 10 22.35 4.76 6.68
CA LEU A 10 21.12 5.39 7.13
C LEU A 10 21.15 6.88 6.83
N ASN A 11 22.21 7.59 7.26
CA ASN A 11 22.36 9.02 7.04
C ASN A 11 22.43 9.39 5.56
N ALA A 12 23.11 8.60 4.72
CA ALA A 12 23.11 8.80 3.26
C ALA A 12 21.68 8.75 2.67
N GLY A 13 20.83 7.88 3.20
CA GLY A 13 19.41 7.83 2.83
C GLY A 13 18.61 9.05 3.32
N LEU A 14 18.87 9.52 4.54
CA LEU A 14 18.17 10.67 5.13
C LEU A 14 18.49 11.99 4.44
N GLN A 15 19.69 12.10 3.88
CA GLN A 15 20.14 13.29 3.14
C GLN A 15 19.54 13.39 1.72
N GLN A 16 18.71 12.43 1.29
CA GLN A 16 17.96 12.58 0.05
C GLN A 16 17.02 13.79 0.15
N PRO A 17 16.97 14.69 -0.86
CA PRO A 17 16.22 15.94 -0.77
C PRO A 17 14.72 15.78 -0.47
N SER A 18 14.11 14.68 -0.92
CA SER A 18 12.71 14.36 -0.63
C SER A 18 12.48 14.00 0.84
N ILE A 19 13.39 13.25 1.45
CA ILE A 19 13.32 12.81 2.85
C ILE A 19 13.69 13.96 3.78
N GLY A 20 14.76 14.70 3.47
CA GLY A 20 15.21 15.84 4.27
C GLY A 20 14.12 16.89 4.45
N LYS A 21 13.44 17.29 3.37
CA LYS A 21 12.33 18.25 3.44
C LYS A 21 11.19 17.80 4.35
N ILE A 22 10.86 16.52 4.33
CA ILE A 22 9.81 15.97 5.19
C ILE A 22 10.25 16.00 6.64
N LEU A 23 11.49 15.60 6.92
CA LEU A 23 12.04 15.63 8.29
C LEU A 23 12.09 17.07 8.82
N ASP A 24 12.56 18.02 8.02
CA ASP A 24 12.60 19.43 8.36
C ASP A 24 11.19 19.97 8.67
N ALA A 25 10.19 19.65 7.83
CA ALA A 25 8.79 20.03 8.03
C ALA A 25 8.19 19.43 9.31
N GLN A 26 8.75 18.34 9.81
CA GLN A 26 8.35 17.65 11.04
C GLN A 26 9.24 18.02 12.24
N GLY A 27 10.15 18.99 12.08
CA GLY A 27 11.06 19.43 13.15
C GLY A 27 12.14 18.40 13.51
N SER A 28 12.43 17.45 12.61
CA SER A 28 13.47 16.44 12.77
C SER A 28 14.66 16.76 11.89
N LEU A 29 15.87 16.52 12.40
CA LEU A 29 17.08 16.62 11.59
C LEU A 29 17.13 15.46 10.57
N PRO A 30 17.72 15.68 9.37
CA PRO A 30 17.99 14.63 8.39
C PRO A 30 19.21 13.77 8.77
N SER A 31 19.33 13.43 10.05
CA SER A 31 20.39 12.60 10.58
C SER A 31 19.89 11.73 11.73
N ALA A 32 20.49 10.56 11.85
CA ALA A 32 20.28 9.63 12.96
C ALA A 32 21.57 9.52 13.77
N SER A 33 21.41 9.39 15.10
CA SER A 33 22.50 9.13 16.04
C SER A 33 22.75 7.63 16.24
N SER A 34 21.79 6.79 15.85
CA SER A 34 21.89 5.33 15.91
C SER A 34 21.04 4.66 14.83
N VAL A 35 21.50 3.50 14.34
CA VAL A 35 20.74 2.66 13.38
C VAL A 35 19.39 2.24 13.96
N SER A 36 19.27 2.15 15.29
CA SER A 36 18.02 1.82 15.98
C SER A 36 16.88 2.83 15.72
N GLU A 37 17.21 4.07 15.37
CA GLU A 37 16.22 5.11 15.07
C GLU A 37 15.49 4.91 13.74
N LYS A 38 15.95 3.97 12.91
CA LYS A 38 15.39 3.73 11.56
C LYS A 38 13.88 3.54 11.56
N HIS A 39 13.33 2.85 12.56
CA HIS A 39 11.89 2.58 12.64
C HIS A 39 11.11 3.86 12.94
N ARG A 40 11.54 4.61 13.97
CA ARG A 40 10.95 5.90 14.33
C ARG A 40 10.93 6.86 13.15
N ILE A 41 12.03 6.93 12.40
CA ILE A 41 12.13 7.80 11.22
C ILE A 41 11.20 7.31 10.11
N CYS A 42 11.12 6.01 9.86
CA CYS A 42 10.16 5.46 8.90
C CYS A 42 8.73 5.80 9.30
N ASP A 43 8.37 5.66 10.58
CA ASP A 43 7.02 5.97 11.07
C ASP A 43 6.67 7.45 10.87
N LEU A 44 7.62 8.35 11.12
CA LEU A 44 7.46 9.79 10.89
C LEU A 44 7.23 10.10 9.40
N LEU A 45 8.02 9.50 8.51
CA LEU A 45 7.86 9.68 7.07
C LEU A 45 6.52 9.13 6.57
N VAL A 46 6.14 7.93 7.01
CA VAL A 46 4.87 7.29 6.65
C VAL A 46 3.69 8.14 7.13
N ARG A 47 3.76 8.65 8.37
CA ARG A 47 2.74 9.56 8.92
C ARG A 47 2.60 10.82 8.06
N HIS A 48 3.72 11.47 7.75
CA HIS A 48 3.67 12.69 6.96
C HIS A 48 3.06 12.45 5.57
N ILE A 49 3.54 11.41 4.87
CA ILE A 49 3.10 11.11 3.51
C ILE A 49 1.63 10.70 3.48
N LEU A 50 1.21 9.79 4.37
CA LEU A 50 -0.13 9.21 4.30
C LEU A 50 -1.21 10.02 5.03
N ILE A 51 -0.83 10.86 5.99
CA ILE A 51 -1.77 11.57 6.86
C ILE A 51 -1.64 13.07 6.67
N ASP A 52 -0.49 13.65 7.03
CA ASP A 52 -0.37 15.10 7.12
C ASP A 52 -0.48 15.77 5.74
N SER A 53 0.15 15.17 4.71
CA SER A 53 0.18 15.76 3.37
C SER A 53 -1.18 15.77 2.66
N VAL A 54 -2.06 14.83 3.00
CA VAL A 54 -3.39 14.69 2.39
C VAL A 54 -4.49 15.33 3.23
N GLN A 55 -4.21 15.68 4.49
CA GLN A 55 -5.22 16.18 5.42
C GLN A 55 -5.90 17.45 4.90
N PHE A 56 -5.15 18.40 4.34
CA PHE A 56 -5.72 19.61 3.77
C PHE A 56 -6.69 19.29 2.63
N LEU A 57 -6.29 18.42 1.70
CA LEU A 57 -7.12 18.03 0.56
C LEU A 57 -8.41 17.32 1.00
N ILE A 58 -8.32 16.44 2.00
CA ILE A 58 -9.48 15.73 2.56
C ILE A 58 -10.44 16.72 3.23
N ASN A 59 -9.92 17.69 3.99
CA ASN A 59 -10.73 18.72 4.64
C ASN A 59 -11.43 19.61 3.63
N ASP A 60 -10.73 20.06 2.60
CA ASP A 60 -11.27 20.91 1.53
C ASP A 60 -12.36 20.18 0.74
N MET A 61 -12.12 18.89 0.41
CA MET A 61 -13.14 18.05 -0.21
C MET A 61 -14.36 17.86 0.69
N ARG A 62 -14.16 17.66 2.01
CA ARG A 62 -15.24 17.54 2.98
C ARG A 62 -16.09 18.82 3.03
N GLU A 63 -15.45 19.99 3.12
CA GLU A 63 -16.13 21.29 3.12
C GLU A 63 -16.92 21.53 1.82
N GLY A 64 -16.34 21.16 0.67
CA GLY A 64 -17.04 21.21 -0.62
C GLY A 64 -18.29 20.33 -0.65
N LEU A 65 -18.22 19.11 -0.12
CA LEU A 65 -19.38 18.20 -0.04
C LEU A 65 -20.42 18.69 0.98
N GLU A 66 -20.01 19.37 2.05
CA GLU A 66 -20.93 19.94 3.04
C GLU A 66 -21.72 21.13 2.51
N THR A 67 -21.13 21.91 1.59
CA THR A 67 -21.68 23.19 1.10
C THR A 67 -23.12 23.09 0.60
N LEU A 68 -23.49 21.99 -0.06
CA LEU A 68 -24.85 21.74 -0.58
C LEU A 68 -25.55 20.55 0.08
N GLY A 69 -25.06 20.09 1.23
CA GLY A 69 -25.67 18.98 1.96
C GLY A 69 -25.32 17.58 1.42
N VAL A 70 -24.38 17.48 0.47
CA VAL A 70 -24.03 16.20 -0.19
C VAL A 70 -23.37 15.26 0.81
N LEU A 71 -22.48 15.75 1.69
CA LEU A 71 -21.86 14.91 2.71
C LEU A 71 -22.91 14.24 3.61
N GLN A 72 -23.93 14.99 4.04
CA GLN A 72 -25.01 14.50 4.88
C GLN A 72 -25.89 13.50 4.10
N ALA A 73 -26.12 13.73 2.81
CA ALA A 73 -26.84 12.80 1.95
C ALA A 73 -26.08 11.47 1.79
N ILE A 74 -24.76 11.52 1.60
CA ILE A 74 -23.86 10.35 1.56
C ILE A 74 -23.94 9.59 2.88
N GLN A 75 -23.75 10.26 4.02
CA GLN A 75 -23.77 9.63 5.35
C GLN A 75 -25.12 8.98 5.68
N ARG A 76 -26.24 9.55 5.22
CA ARG A 76 -27.58 8.98 5.42
C ARG A 76 -27.86 7.79 4.50
N ASN A 77 -27.23 7.72 3.32
CA ASN A 77 -27.51 6.70 2.31
C ASN A 77 -26.22 6.17 1.65
N PRO A 78 -25.29 5.59 2.43
CA PRO A 78 -23.95 5.24 1.94
C PRO A 78 -23.99 4.28 0.74
N GLU A 79 -24.86 3.27 0.76
CA GLU A 79 -24.95 2.28 -0.33
C GLU A 79 -25.46 2.89 -1.64
N LYS A 80 -26.43 3.81 -1.60
CA LYS A 80 -26.93 4.48 -2.81
C LYS A 80 -25.88 5.39 -3.44
N PHE A 81 -25.07 6.05 -2.61
CA PHE A 81 -23.98 6.89 -3.09
C PHE A 81 -22.77 6.05 -3.51
N ARG A 82 -22.58 4.85 -2.97
CA ARG A 82 -21.54 3.91 -3.38
C ARG A 82 -21.60 3.66 -4.88
N GLU A 83 -22.78 3.41 -5.44
CA GLU A 83 -22.99 3.20 -6.87
C GLU A 83 -22.62 4.43 -7.74
N LEU A 84 -22.73 5.64 -7.18
CA LEU A 84 -22.39 6.88 -7.88
C LEU A 84 -20.87 7.15 -7.91
N PHE A 85 -20.15 6.75 -6.87
CA PHE A 85 -18.71 7.00 -6.73
C PHE A 85 -17.83 5.81 -7.11
N ILE A 86 -18.35 4.59 -6.93
CA ILE A 86 -17.65 3.35 -7.21
C ILE A 86 -18.28 2.73 -8.45
N LYS A 87 -17.49 2.67 -9.52
CA LYS A 87 -17.90 2.00 -10.74
C LYS A 87 -17.97 0.49 -10.47
N GLU A 88 -19.17 -0.09 -10.48
CA GLU A 88 -19.41 -1.53 -10.29
C GLU A 88 -18.82 -2.44 -11.38
N TYR A 89 -18.23 -1.87 -12.43
CA TYR A 89 -17.66 -2.62 -13.56
C TYR A 89 -16.33 -3.31 -13.27
N LEU A 90 -16.00 -3.57 -12.00
CA LEU A 90 -14.95 -4.55 -11.72
C LEU A 90 -15.57 -5.92 -11.89
N PRO A 91 -15.07 -6.77 -12.81
CA PRO A 91 -15.55 -8.13 -12.92
C PRO A 91 -15.47 -8.79 -11.55
N LYS A 92 -16.51 -9.55 -11.19
CA LYS A 92 -16.49 -10.32 -9.93
C LYS A 92 -15.21 -11.15 -9.93
N LEU A 93 -14.47 -11.09 -8.82
CA LEU A 93 -13.26 -11.89 -8.68
C LEU A 93 -13.65 -13.37 -8.78
N ASP A 94 -13.25 -14.02 -9.86
CA ASP A 94 -13.47 -15.43 -10.13
C ASP A 94 -12.15 -16.19 -10.17
N ALA A 95 -12.22 -17.52 -10.28
CA ALA A 95 -11.03 -18.37 -10.32
C ALA A 95 -10.08 -18.01 -11.46
N GLU A 96 -10.61 -17.61 -12.61
CA GLU A 96 -9.83 -17.28 -13.79
C GLU A 96 -9.03 -15.99 -13.58
N ILE A 97 -9.67 -14.94 -13.04
CA ILE A 97 -9.01 -13.69 -12.68
C ILE A 97 -7.95 -13.95 -11.61
N VAL A 98 -8.23 -14.79 -10.62
CA VAL A 98 -7.26 -15.13 -9.57
C VAL A 98 -6.07 -15.88 -10.17
N ASP A 99 -6.25 -16.92 -10.99
CA ASP A 99 -5.13 -17.64 -11.62
C ASP A 99 -4.30 -16.71 -12.53
N LEU A 100 -4.95 -15.76 -13.22
CA LEU A 100 -4.26 -14.79 -14.07
C LEU A 100 -3.40 -13.79 -13.27
N LEU A 101 -3.87 -13.35 -12.09
CA LEU A 101 -3.17 -12.35 -11.28
C LEU A 101 -1.91 -12.90 -10.59
N PHE A 102 -1.85 -14.21 -10.36
CA PHE A 102 -0.73 -14.84 -9.66
C PHE A 102 0.17 -15.60 -10.61
N VAL A 103 1.40 -15.11 -10.80
CA VAL A 103 2.44 -15.82 -11.56
C VAL A 103 3.46 -16.43 -10.59
N PRO A 104 3.44 -17.77 -10.40
CA PRO A 104 4.35 -18.42 -9.47
C PRO A 104 5.80 -18.31 -9.96
N LYS A 105 6.72 -17.94 -9.05
CA LYS A 105 8.15 -18.02 -9.32
C LYS A 105 8.63 -19.45 -9.04
N LEU A 106 8.83 -20.20 -10.12
CA LEU A 106 9.25 -21.59 -10.04
C LEU A 106 10.77 -21.72 -9.94
N ALA A 107 11.22 -22.80 -9.31
CA ALA A 107 12.63 -23.20 -9.34
C ALA A 107 13.04 -23.63 -10.76
N GLU A 108 14.35 -23.73 -10.97
CA GLU A 108 14.92 -24.23 -12.22
C GLU A 108 14.33 -25.58 -12.61
N GLU A 109 14.11 -25.73 -13.92
CA GLU A 109 13.56 -26.95 -14.50
C GLU A 109 14.52 -28.12 -14.27
N GLY A 110 13.99 -29.27 -13.86
CA GLY A 110 14.79 -30.44 -13.46
C GLY A 110 15.30 -30.42 -12.02
N SER A 111 15.10 -29.35 -11.24
CA SER A 111 15.40 -29.38 -9.80
C SER A 111 14.40 -30.26 -9.04
N ASN A 112 14.85 -30.86 -7.93
CA ASN A 112 13.97 -31.67 -7.05
C ASN A 112 12.77 -30.88 -6.51
N LYS A 113 12.86 -29.53 -6.47
CA LYS A 113 11.79 -28.64 -6.02
C LYS A 113 10.74 -28.41 -7.11
N ARG A 114 11.12 -28.52 -8.38
CA ARG A 114 10.26 -28.19 -9.52
C ARG A 114 9.00 -29.04 -9.56
N ALA A 115 9.16 -30.36 -9.46
CA ALA A 115 8.03 -31.30 -9.52
C ALA A 115 7.00 -31.05 -8.40
N ALA A 116 7.47 -30.76 -7.18
CA ALA A 116 6.59 -30.45 -6.05
C ALA A 116 5.84 -29.12 -6.24
N GLN A 117 6.50 -28.11 -6.84
CA GLN A 117 5.87 -26.82 -7.13
C GLN A 117 4.83 -26.91 -8.25
N GLU A 118 5.11 -27.67 -9.30
CA GLU A 118 4.15 -27.92 -10.38
C GLU A 118 2.90 -28.63 -9.85
N GLN A 119 3.09 -29.63 -8.99
CA GLN A 119 1.97 -30.29 -8.33
C GLN A 119 1.16 -29.33 -7.44
N ALA A 120 1.81 -28.42 -6.72
CA ALA A 120 1.14 -27.42 -5.90
C ALA A 120 0.32 -26.43 -6.75
N ILE A 121 0.78 -26.07 -7.96
CA ILE A 121 0.03 -25.22 -8.90
C ILE A 121 -1.24 -25.93 -9.38
N VAL A 122 -1.17 -27.24 -9.65
CA VAL A 122 -2.36 -28.02 -10.01
C VAL A 122 -3.38 -27.98 -8.88
N TYR A 123 -2.97 -28.30 -7.65
CA TYR A 123 -3.88 -28.25 -6.50
C TYR A 123 -4.45 -26.86 -6.23
N TRP A 124 -3.67 -25.80 -6.46
CA TRP A 124 -4.16 -24.42 -6.38
C TRP A 124 -5.28 -24.16 -7.39
N ARG A 125 -5.10 -24.57 -8.65
CA ARG A 125 -6.10 -24.39 -9.70
C ARG A 125 -7.36 -25.21 -9.45
N ASP A 126 -7.20 -26.44 -8.98
CA ASP A 126 -8.32 -27.29 -8.59
C ASP A 126 -9.12 -26.63 -7.45
N TYR A 127 -8.44 -26.14 -6.40
CA TYR A 127 -9.08 -25.40 -5.31
C TYR A 127 -9.83 -24.15 -5.79
N LEU A 128 -9.24 -23.39 -6.72
CA LEU A 128 -9.90 -22.22 -7.29
C LEU A 128 -11.18 -22.60 -8.03
N GLN A 129 -11.16 -23.72 -8.77
CA GLN A 129 -12.35 -24.24 -9.46
C GLN A 129 -13.44 -24.69 -8.48
N ASP A 130 -13.06 -25.32 -7.36
CA ASP A 130 -14.00 -25.78 -6.32
C ASP A 130 -14.66 -24.61 -5.55
N CYS A 131 -14.04 -23.44 -5.56
CA CYS A 131 -14.53 -22.23 -4.88
C CYS A 131 -15.47 -21.36 -5.74
N MET A 132 -15.67 -21.71 -7.01
CA MET A 132 -16.61 -21.02 -7.91
C MET A 132 -18.06 -21.43 -7.69
#